data_AF-A0A9D2DF93-F1
#
_entry.id   AF-A0A9D2DF93-F1
#
_cell.length_a   1.000
_cell.length_b   1.000
_cell.length_c   1.000
_cell.angle_alpha   90.00
_cell.angle_beta   90.00
_cell.angle_gamma   90.00
#
_symmetry.space_group_name_H-M   'P 1'
#
loop_
_entity.id
_entity.type
_entity.pdbx_description
1 polymer ?
#
loop_
_entity_poly.entity_id
_entity_poly.type
_entity_poly.pdbx_seq_one_letter_code
_entity_poly.pdbx_strand_id
1 'polypeptide(L)'
;MVTGNFNSLAFFRAYYHIPASRKLAWALIVEQAQGLQKVRLGVVFCQQPHVYIDVAMRRFFTEATIGNGMLSRRVFPARRIARQDEYLYVTDNGLSAAFSKSYIRDIYFTAVYSPELMRQVLY
;
A
#
# COMPACT_ATOMS: atom_id res chain seq x y z
N MET A 1 -21.16 6.75 11.46
CA MET A 1 -20.17 6.59 10.38
C MET A 1 -19.60 5.19 10.46
N VAL A 2 -19.69 4.38 9.40
CA VAL A 2 -18.88 3.16 9.34
C VAL A 2 -17.44 3.63 9.13
N THR A 3 -16.73 3.91 10.22
CA THR A 3 -15.30 4.19 10.21
C THR A 3 -14.58 2.88 9.96
N GLY A 4 -14.63 2.39 8.72
CA GLY A 4 -13.82 1.26 8.30
C GLY A 4 -12.37 1.57 8.61
N ASN A 5 -11.66 0.65 9.26
CA ASN A 5 -10.26 0.85 9.56
C ASN A 5 -9.41 0.62 8.30
N PHE A 6 -9.33 1.65 7.44
CA PHE A 6 -8.53 1.67 6.21
C PHE A 6 -7.05 1.37 6.45
N ASN A 7 -6.53 1.72 7.63
CA ASN A 7 -5.13 1.55 8.01
C ASN A 7 -4.85 0.15 8.56
N SER A 8 -5.34 -0.89 7.91
CA SER A 8 -5.12 -2.28 8.34
C SER A 8 -4.86 -3.21 7.16
N LEU A 9 -4.03 -4.23 7.37
CA LEU A 9 -3.87 -5.30 6.38
C LEU A 9 -5.18 -6.09 6.17
N ALA A 10 -6.06 -6.10 7.18
CA ALA A 10 -7.39 -6.67 7.08
C ALA A 10 -8.27 -5.92 6.07
N PHE A 11 -8.16 -4.59 6.00
CA PHE A 11 -8.83 -3.79 4.97
C PHE A 11 -8.41 -4.22 3.57
N PHE A 12 -7.09 -4.30 3.28
CA PHE A 12 -6.61 -4.76 1.98
C PHE A 12 -7.06 -6.19 1.66
N ARG A 13 -7.08 -7.07 2.68
CA ARG A 13 -7.58 -8.43 2.52
C ARG A 13 -9.04 -8.44 2.06
N ALA A 14 -9.90 -7.68 2.73
CA ALA A 14 -11.32 -7.60 2.39
C ALA A 14 -11.53 -6.95 1.01
N TYR A 15 -10.88 -5.81 0.76
CA TYR A 15 -11.06 -5.03 -0.48
C TYR A 15 -10.63 -5.80 -1.74
N TYR A 16 -9.53 -6.55 -1.67
CA TYR A 16 -9.01 -7.32 -2.80
C TYR A 16 -9.43 -8.79 -2.79
N HIS A 17 -10.34 -9.19 -1.90
CA HIS A 17 -10.77 -10.59 -1.73
C HIS A 17 -9.61 -11.58 -1.57
N ILE A 18 -8.59 -11.20 -0.81
CA ILE A 18 -7.38 -12.03 -0.62
C ILE A 18 -7.70 -13.16 0.36
N PRO A 19 -7.36 -14.43 0.05
CA PRO A 19 -7.57 -15.54 0.96
C PRO A 19 -6.83 -15.37 2.30
N ALA A 20 -7.44 -15.82 3.41
CA ALA A 20 -6.84 -15.75 4.75
C ALA A 20 -5.52 -16.54 4.86
N SER A 21 -5.35 -17.59 4.04
CA SER A 21 -4.13 -18.38 3.95
C SER A 21 -2.91 -17.60 3.44
N ARG A 22 -3.13 -16.46 2.75
CA ARG A 22 -2.05 -15.58 2.28
C ARG A 22 -1.67 -14.58 3.36
N LYS A 23 -0.40 -14.60 3.76
CA LYS A 23 0.15 -13.70 4.79
C LYS A 23 0.56 -12.39 4.10
N LEU A 24 0.08 -11.29 4.64
CA LEU A 24 0.35 -9.94 4.15
C LEU A 24 1.28 -9.23 5.12
N ALA A 25 2.13 -8.35 4.59
CA ALA A 25 2.93 -7.41 5.36
C ALA A 25 2.91 -6.03 4.69
N TRP A 26 3.15 -4.98 5.47
CA TRP A 26 3.44 -3.67 4.90
C TRP A 26 4.77 -3.70 4.16
N ALA A 27 4.90 -2.85 3.14
CA ALA A 27 6.13 -2.72 2.38
C ALA A 27 6.34 -1.30 1.88
N LEU A 28 7.60 -0.97 1.59
CA LEU A 28 7.98 0.20 0.81
C LEU A 28 8.39 -0.25 -0.59
N ILE A 29 7.82 0.39 -1.60
CA ILE A 29 8.15 0.16 -3.00
C ILE A 29 9.09 1.28 -3.42
N VAL A 30 10.28 0.91 -3.89
CA VAL A 30 11.23 1.84 -4.50
C VAL A 30 11.04 1.75 -6.01
N GLU A 31 10.51 2.81 -6.59
CA GLU A 31 10.39 3.02 -8.02
C GLU A 31 11.54 3.90 -8.49
N GLN A 32 12.34 3.41 -9.43
CA GLN A 32 13.37 4.18 -10.12
C GLN A 32 12.98 4.31 -11.58
N ALA A 33 12.90 5.53 -12.09
CA ALA A 33 12.60 5.82 -13.49
C ALA A 33 13.33 7.09 -13.91
N GLN A 34 14.03 7.04 -15.04
CA GLN A 34 14.72 8.21 -15.63
C GLN A 34 15.68 8.91 -14.63
N GLY A 35 16.36 8.14 -13.78
CA GLY A 35 17.28 8.67 -12.77
C GLY A 35 16.60 9.25 -11.52
N LEU A 36 15.27 9.31 -11.48
CA LEU A 36 14.51 9.70 -10.29
C LEU A 36 14.11 8.47 -9.48
N GLN A 37 14.22 8.60 -8.15
CA GLN A 37 13.77 7.58 -7.20
C GLN A 37 12.55 8.09 -6.45
N LYS A 38 11.52 7.25 -6.36
CA LYS A 38 10.29 7.52 -5.60
C LYS A 38 9.99 6.35 -4.67
N VAL A 39 9.70 6.66 -3.41
CA VAL A 39 9.23 5.69 -2.43
C VAL A 39 7.71 5.73 -2.36
N ARG A 40 7.08 4.56 -2.38
CA ARG A 40 5.63 4.39 -2.33
C ARG A 40 5.24 3.40 -1.25
N LEU A 41 4.03 3.53 -0.72
CA LEU A 41 3.48 2.57 0.23
C LEU A 41 2.94 1.34 -0.52
N GLY A 42 3.27 0.15 -0.02
CA GLY A 42 2.82 -1.12 -0.56
C GLY A 42 2.35 -2.12 0.50
N VAL A 43 1.71 -3.18 0.01
CA VAL A 43 1.43 -4.40 0.77
C VAL A 43 2.01 -5.59 0.01
N VAL A 44 2.82 -6.42 0.67
CA VAL A 44 3.51 -7.55 0.04
C VAL A 44 2.96 -8.88 0.56
N PHE A 45 3.00 -9.91 -0.30
CA PHE A 45 2.66 -11.28 0.07
C PHE A 45 3.90 -11.97 0.65
N CYS A 46 3.90 -12.32 1.94
CA CYS A 46 5.09 -12.89 2.59
C CYS A 46 5.56 -14.20 1.95
N GLN A 47 4.64 -15.00 1.41
CA GLN A 47 4.97 -16.27 0.74
C GLN A 47 5.42 -16.09 -0.71
N GLN A 48 5.19 -14.92 -1.32
CA GLN A 48 5.59 -14.58 -2.68
C GLN A 48 6.10 -13.14 -2.66
N PRO A 49 7.29 -12.88 -2.09
CA PRO A 49 7.74 -11.53 -1.76
C PRO A 49 7.95 -10.62 -2.98
N HIS A 50 7.95 -11.19 -4.19
CA HIS A 50 7.99 -10.45 -5.44
C HIS A 50 6.62 -9.91 -5.88
N VAL A 51 5.49 -10.40 -5.33
CA VAL A 51 4.13 -9.91 -5.63
C VAL A 51 3.69 -8.94 -4.55
N TYR A 52 3.20 -7.77 -4.96
CA TYR A 52 2.75 -6.72 -4.06
C TYR A 52 1.59 -5.92 -4.64
N ILE A 53 0.95 -5.15 -3.76
CA ILE A 53 -0.06 -4.16 -4.10
C ILE A 53 0.58 -2.79 -3.91
N ASP A 54 0.58 -1.95 -4.95
CA ASP A 54 0.85 -0.52 -4.80
C ASP A 54 -0.43 0.15 -4.30
N VAL A 55 -0.36 0.70 -3.09
CA VAL A 55 -1.53 1.28 -2.39
C VAL A 55 -2.13 2.44 -3.19
N ALA A 56 -1.29 3.31 -3.76
CA ALA A 56 -1.76 4.46 -4.51
C ALA A 56 -2.37 4.07 -5.86
N MET A 57 -1.77 3.07 -6.52
CA MET A 57 -2.25 2.60 -7.82
C MET A 57 -3.43 1.64 -7.71
N ARG A 58 -3.72 1.13 -6.51
CA ARG A 58 -4.78 0.17 -6.22
C ARG A 58 -4.69 -1.11 -7.06
N ARG A 59 -3.49 -1.56 -7.41
CA ARG A 59 -3.26 -2.69 -8.32
C ARG A 59 -2.15 -3.62 -7.83
N PHE A 60 -2.23 -4.87 -8.28
CA PHE A 60 -1.19 -5.88 -8.10
C PHE A 60 -0.06 -5.66 -9.10
N PHE A 61 1.16 -5.87 -8.63
CA PHE A 61 2.38 -5.80 -9.40
C PHE A 61 3.33 -6.92 -8.96
N THR A 62 4.28 -7.20 -9.82
CA THR A 62 5.49 -7.94 -9.48
C THR A 62 6.69 -7.01 -9.48
N GLU A 63 7.75 -7.34 -8.74
CA GLU A 63 9.04 -6.70 -8.94
C GLU A 63 9.48 -6.81 -10.40
N ALA A 64 10.09 -5.75 -10.91
CA ALA A 64 10.54 -5.70 -12.30
C ALA A 64 11.73 -4.75 -12.43
N THR A 65 12.67 -5.10 -13.29
CA THR A 65 13.79 -4.24 -13.68
C THR A 65 13.98 -4.36 -15.19
N ILE A 66 13.99 -3.23 -15.89
CA ILE A 66 14.05 -3.14 -17.35
C ILE A 66 15.17 -2.18 -17.75
N GLY A 67 15.79 -2.43 -18.91
CA GLY A 67 16.78 -1.52 -19.50
C GLY A 67 17.99 -1.29 -18.59
N ASN A 68 18.57 -2.37 -18.05
CA ASN A 68 19.73 -2.33 -17.14
C ASN A 68 19.55 -1.42 -15.91
N GLY A 69 18.31 -1.28 -15.40
CA GLY A 69 18.03 -0.46 -14.21
C GLY A 69 17.50 0.94 -14.49
N MET A 70 17.33 1.32 -15.77
CA MET A 70 16.68 2.59 -16.14
C MET A 70 15.25 2.71 -15.63
N LEU A 71 14.54 1.57 -15.55
CA LEU A 71 13.25 1.45 -14.90
C LEU A 71 13.29 0.25 -13.95
N SER A 72 13.11 0.48 -12.65
CA SER A 72 13.02 -0.61 -11.69
C SER A 72 11.96 -0.34 -10.62
N ARG A 73 11.33 -1.42 -10.16
CA ARG A 73 10.48 -1.45 -8.98
C ARG A 73 10.91 -2.60 -8.10
N ARG A 74 11.37 -2.27 -6.89
CA ARG A 74 11.71 -3.22 -5.84
C ARG A 74 10.83 -3.00 -4.63
N VAL A 75 10.47 -4.07 -3.95
CA VAL A 75 9.61 -4.05 -2.78
C VAL A 75 10.36 -4.54 -1.56
N PHE A 76 10.27 -3.79 -0.48
CA PHE A 76 10.96 -4.09 0.77
C PHE A 76 9.92 -4.22 1.87
N PRO A 77 9.79 -5.41 2.51
CA PRO A 77 8.96 -5.55 3.69
C PRO A 77 9.32 -4.50 4.75
N ALA A 78 8.30 -3.93 5.39
CA ALA A 78 8.46 -2.83 6.33
C ALA A 78 7.63 -3.05 7.60
N ARG A 79 8.22 -2.70 8.74
CA ARG A 79 7.51 -2.56 10.00
C ARG A 79 6.83 -1.20 10.05
N ARG A 80 5.58 -1.17 10.51
CA ARG A 80 4.84 0.07 10.72
C ARG A 80 4.94 0.53 12.17
N ILE A 81 5.15 1.82 12.37
CA ILE A 81 5.21 2.50 13.66
C ILE A 81 4.15 3.60 13.65
N ALA A 82 3.24 3.59 14.63
CA ALA A 82 2.27 4.64 14.79
C ALA A 82 2.92 5.88 15.42
N ARG A 83 2.71 7.05 14.80
CA ARG A 83 3.02 8.36 15.37
C ARG A 83 1.72 9.15 15.56
N GLN A 84 1.81 10.41 15.97
CA GLN A 84 0.65 11.25 16.25
C GLN A 84 -0.26 11.41 15.01
N ASP A 85 0.28 11.91 13.89
CA ASP A 85 -0.51 12.21 12.69
C ASP A 85 -0.22 11.29 11.50
N GLU A 86 0.82 10.47 11.61
CA GLU A 86 1.34 9.63 10.52
C GLU A 86 1.62 8.19 10.97
N TYR A 87 1.81 7.34 9.98
CA TYR A 87 2.48 6.05 10.14
C TYR A 87 3.87 6.13 9.49
N LEU A 88 4.89 5.81 10.26
CA LEU A 88 6.24 5.59 9.74
C LEU A 88 6.40 4.12 9.37
N TYR A 89 6.93 3.86 8.19
CA TYR A 89 7.28 2.53 7.72
C TYR A 89 8.79 2.43 7.62
N VAL A 90 9.37 1.39 8.22
CA VAL A 90 10.82 1.17 8.27
C VAL A 90 11.13 -0.24 7.82
N THR A 91 12.01 -0.37 6.83
CA THR A 91 12.50 -1.66 6.32
C THR A 91 13.76 -2.11 7.08
N ASP A 92 14.12 -3.38 6.94
CA ASP A 92 15.31 -3.93 7.60
C ASP A 92 16.62 -3.33 7.06
N ASN A 93 16.63 -2.83 5.81
CA ASN A 93 17.78 -2.16 5.21
C ASN A 93 17.84 -0.64 5.50
N GLY A 94 17.03 -0.14 6.43
CA GLY A 94 17.08 1.26 6.91
C GLY A 94 16.33 2.27 6.04
N LEU A 95 15.69 1.85 4.93
CA LEU A 95 14.78 2.71 4.19
C LEU A 95 13.55 3.02 5.05
N SER A 96 13.14 4.29 5.06
CA SER A 96 11.91 4.67 5.75
C SER A 96 11.11 5.72 4.98
N ALA A 97 9.80 5.70 5.17
CA ALA A 97 8.88 6.68 4.63
C ALA A 97 7.67 6.83 5.54
N ALA A 98 7.21 8.06 5.72
CA ALA A 98 6.04 8.38 6.51
C ALA A 98 4.85 8.76 5.63
N PHE A 99 3.65 8.36 6.06
CA PHE A 99 2.40 8.66 5.37
C PHE A 99 1.36 9.12 6.39
N SER A 100 0.57 10.14 6.03
CA SER A 100 -0.58 10.58 6.83
C SER A 100 -1.50 9.41 7.18
N LYS A 101 -2.08 9.41 8.37
CA LYS A 101 -3.13 8.43 8.75
C LYS A 101 -4.35 8.49 7.83
N SER A 102 -4.59 9.61 7.13
CA SER A 102 -5.67 9.71 6.14
C SER A 102 -5.32 9.08 4.79
N TYR A 103 -4.03 8.86 4.48
CA TYR A 103 -3.54 8.53 3.14
C TYR A 103 -4.32 7.39 2.45
N ILE A 104 -4.51 6.26 3.13
CA ILE A 104 -5.21 5.10 2.57
C ILE A 104 -6.72 5.40 2.43
N ARG A 105 -7.31 6.09 3.39
CA ARG A 105 -8.71 6.52 3.31
C ARG A 105 -8.90 7.41 2.08
N ASP A 106 -8.05 8.40 1.88
CA ASP A 106 -8.17 9.37 0.80
C ASP A 106 -8.11 8.68 -0.59
N ILE A 107 -7.37 7.57 -0.71
CA ILE A 107 -7.28 6.77 -1.95
C ILE A 107 -8.49 5.84 -2.15
N TYR A 108 -8.96 5.20 -1.08
CA TYR A 108 -9.93 4.10 -1.18
C TYR A 108 -11.37 4.49 -0.85
N PHE A 109 -11.61 5.64 -0.20
CA PHE A 109 -12.95 6.01 0.30
C PHE A 109 -14.02 5.99 -0.79
N THR A 110 -13.72 6.51 -1.97
CA THR A 110 -14.66 6.54 -3.11
C THR A 110 -14.77 5.22 -3.87
N ALA A 111 -13.83 4.29 -3.63
CA ALA A 111 -13.75 3.02 -4.33
C ALA A 111 -14.39 1.86 -3.55
N VAL A 112 -14.66 2.06 -2.25
CA VAL A 112 -15.42 1.12 -1.44
C VAL A 112 -16.90 1.40 -1.66
N TYR A 113 -17.60 0.44 -2.27
CA TYR A 113 -19.05 0.49 -2.31
C TYR A 113 -19.62 0.40 -0.88
N SER A 114 -20.33 1.45 -0.47
CA SER A 114 -21.18 1.43 0.71
C SER A 114 -22.53 2.03 0.31
N PRO A 115 -23.66 1.36 0.60
CA PRO A 115 -24.99 1.92 0.37
C PRO A 115 -25.19 3.29 1.04
N GLU A 116 -24.50 3.54 2.15
CA GLU A 116 -24.50 4.83 2.84
C GLU A 116 -23.67 5.91 2.11
N LEU A 117 -22.62 5.54 1.38
CA LEU A 117 -21.77 6.46 0.62
C LEU A 117 -22.56 7.13 -0.52
N MET A 118 -23.46 6.40 -1.18
CA MET A 118 -24.33 6.96 -2.23
C MET A 118 -25.22 8.10 -1.73
N ARG A 119 -25.67 8.04 -0.46
CA ARG A 119 -26.49 9.09 0.14
C ARG A 119 -25.71 10.36 0.49
N GLN A 120 -24.38 10.29 0.57
CA GLN A 120 -23.51 11.41 0.94
C GLN A 120 -22.90 12.13 -0.26
N VAL A 121 -22.82 11.47 -1.42
CA VAL A 121 -22.22 12.04 -2.64
C VAL A 121 -23.27 12.66 -3.57
N LEU A 122 -24.54 12.26 -3.43
CA LEU A 122 -25.65 12.71 -4.28
C LEU A 122 -26.51 13.83 -3.65
N TYR A 123 -26.13 14.35 -2.48
CA TYR A 123 -26.80 15.47 -1.80
C TYR A 123 -25.79 16.46 -1.26
#